data_AF-A0A923U8B5-F1
#
_entry.id   AF-A0A923U8B5-F1
#
_cell.length_a   1.000
_cell.length_b   1.000
_cell.length_c   1.000
_cell.angle_alpha   90.00
_cell.angle_beta   90.00
_cell.angle_gamma   90.00
#
_symmetry.space_group_name_H-M   'P 1'
#
loop_
_entity.id
_entity.type
_entity.pdbx_description
1 polymer ?
#
loop_
_entity_poly.entity_id
_entity_poly.type
_entity_poly.pdbx_seq_one_letter_code
_entity_poly.pdbx_strand_id
1 'polypeptide(L)'
;MIAVRLAERISHQLAQDALVAKTVLLDSLDSQRYFRILDAIDAFLADPRLSKSAAGTATEVLPRLINHRIRALLAAIRSALETTDPPRHDHALHEVRKTAKAVRDGAELLLAVRPKRTRRLVQATTQLRDSLGGQHDRVLARHSLKRLAATAFLSGEDTFTYGRLYRAEQDFGEDAESRYEKLIRRIPKSLRQA
;
A
#
# COMPACT_ATOMS: atom_id res chain seq x y z
N MET A 1 -31.18 12.46 14.41
CA MET A 1 -30.44 13.09 15.54
C MET A 1 -29.21 12.27 15.97
N ILE A 2 -29.31 10.93 16.14
CA ILE A 2 -28.17 10.07 16.53
C ILE A 2 -27.05 10.01 15.46
N ALA A 3 -27.40 9.86 14.17
CA ALA A 3 -26.43 9.77 13.09
C ALA A 3 -25.61 11.06 12.87
N VAL A 4 -26.21 12.24 13.11
CA VAL A 4 -25.54 13.55 13.02
C VAL A 4 -24.48 13.67 14.10
N ARG A 5 -24.78 13.27 15.34
CA ARG A 5 -23.83 13.27 16.46
C ARG A 5 -22.64 12.31 16.25
N LEU A 6 -22.87 11.15 15.61
CA LEU A 6 -21.80 10.21 15.29
C LEU A 6 -20.83 10.79 14.25
N ALA A 7 -21.36 11.33 13.15
CA ALA A 7 -20.55 11.93 12.09
C ALA A 7 -19.73 13.13 12.61
N GLU A 8 -20.34 13.98 13.45
CA GLU A 8 -19.66 15.09 14.12
C GLU A 8 -18.53 14.59 15.02
N ARG A 9 -18.76 13.57 15.84
CA ARG A 9 -17.72 12.99 16.71
C ARG A 9 -16.56 12.40 15.91
N ILE A 10 -16.85 11.61 14.88
CA ILE A 10 -15.81 11.05 14.00
C ILE A 10 -15.00 12.18 13.37
N SER A 11 -15.68 13.19 12.82
CA SER A 11 -15.03 14.34 12.17
C SER A 11 -14.17 15.14 13.14
N HIS A 12 -14.67 15.38 14.35
CA HIS A 12 -13.93 16.07 15.40
C HIS A 12 -12.67 15.28 15.82
N GLN A 13 -12.78 13.97 16.05
CA GLN A 13 -11.62 13.14 16.39
C GLN A 13 -10.59 13.14 15.25
N LEU A 14 -11.02 12.98 14.00
CA LEU A 14 -10.11 12.99 12.85
C LEU A 14 -9.42 14.35 12.69
N ALA A 15 -10.12 15.45 12.96
CA ALA A 15 -9.53 16.78 12.94
C ALA A 15 -8.47 16.95 14.04
N GLN A 16 -8.73 16.45 15.25
CA GLN A 16 -7.76 16.46 16.35
C GLN A 16 -6.54 15.60 16.03
N ASP A 17 -6.76 14.37 15.56
CA ASP A 17 -5.68 13.46 15.15
C ASP A 17 -4.83 14.10 14.04
N ALA A 18 -5.46 14.79 13.07
CA ALA A 18 -4.76 15.51 12.01
C ALA A 18 -3.93 16.69 12.52
N LEU A 19 -4.42 17.45 13.50
CA LEU A 19 -3.66 18.55 14.11
C LEU A 19 -2.43 18.02 14.86
N VAL A 20 -2.59 16.96 15.66
CA VAL A 20 -1.47 16.32 16.36
C VAL A 20 -0.44 15.78 15.37
N ALA A 21 -0.90 15.06 14.33
CA ALA A 21 -0.03 14.55 13.28
C ALA A 21 0.70 15.67 12.53
N LYS A 22 0.04 16.80 12.28
CA LYS A 22 0.65 17.98 11.65
C LYS A 22 1.77 18.56 12.51
N THR A 23 1.55 18.71 13.82
CA THR A 23 2.61 19.20 14.74
C THR A 23 3.81 18.26 14.73
N VAL A 24 3.59 16.96 14.91
CA VAL A 24 4.67 15.95 14.87
C VAL A 24 5.41 15.94 13.53
N LEU A 25 4.67 16.12 12.41
CA LEU A 25 5.26 16.22 11.09
C LEU A 25 6.16 17.45 10.97
N LEU A 26 5.69 18.63 11.37
CA LEU A 26 6.47 19.87 11.31
C LEU A 26 7.73 19.78 12.16
N ASP A 27 7.61 19.31 13.41
CA ASP A 27 8.77 19.10 14.29
C ASP A 27 9.77 18.10 13.67
N SER A 28 9.26 17.06 12.99
CA SER A 28 10.11 16.08 12.30
C SER A 28 10.82 16.68 11.09
N LEU A 29 10.16 17.53 10.31
CA LEU A 29 10.71 18.22 9.15
C LEU A 29 11.72 19.31 9.54
N ASP A 30 11.54 19.95 10.69
CA ASP A 30 12.48 20.95 11.22
C ASP A 30 13.64 20.31 12.01
N SER A 31 13.69 18.98 12.09
CA SER A 31 14.72 18.26 12.86
C SER A 31 16.04 18.12 12.12
N GLN A 32 17.16 18.11 12.87
CA GLN A 32 18.48 17.77 12.34
C GLN A 32 18.54 16.39 11.66
N ARG A 33 17.67 15.46 12.06
CA ARG A 33 17.58 14.14 11.41
C ARG A 33 17.06 14.27 9.98
N TYR A 34 16.05 15.12 9.74
CA TYR A 34 15.50 15.32 8.41
C TYR A 34 16.52 15.97 7.48
N PHE A 35 17.18 17.06 7.91
CA PHE A 35 18.23 17.70 7.11
C PHE A 35 19.40 16.76 6.80
N ARG A 36 19.85 15.93 7.76
CA ARG A 36 20.87 14.91 7.48
C ARG A 36 20.46 13.88 6.42
N ILE A 37 19.17 13.56 6.32
CA ILE A 37 18.68 12.66 5.25
C ILE A 37 18.74 13.37 3.90
N LEU A 38 18.38 14.66 3.85
CA LEU A 38 18.51 15.45 2.62
C LEU A 38 19.97 15.58 2.18
N ASP A 39 20.87 15.95 3.10
CA ASP A 39 22.31 16.03 2.84
C ASP A 39 22.87 14.69 2.33
N ALA A 40 22.41 13.57 2.90
CA ALA A 40 22.82 12.24 2.46
C ALA A 40 22.29 11.89 1.06
N ILE A 41 21.10 12.36 0.69
CA ILE A 41 20.56 12.20 -0.66
C ILE A 41 21.36 13.04 -1.65
N ASP A 42 21.64 14.31 -1.32
CA ASP A 42 22.43 15.20 -2.18
C ASP A 42 23.85 14.67 -2.37
N ALA A 43 24.50 14.21 -1.30
CA ALA A 43 25.82 13.58 -1.37
C ALA A 43 25.79 12.30 -2.23
N PHE A 44 24.74 11.48 -2.12
CA PHE A 44 24.59 10.28 -2.95
C PHE A 44 24.36 10.62 -4.42
N LEU A 45 23.63 11.69 -4.74
CA LEU A 45 23.43 12.13 -6.12
C LEU A 45 24.72 12.73 -6.72
N ALA A 46 25.54 13.39 -5.89
CA ALA A 46 26.82 13.97 -6.30
C ALA A 46 27.91 12.90 -6.55
N ASP A 47 27.98 11.88 -5.69
CA ASP A 47 28.93 10.76 -5.82
C ASP A 47 28.22 9.40 -5.61
N PRO A 48 27.46 8.92 -6.61
CA PRO A 48 26.71 7.69 -6.47
C PRO A 48 27.66 6.50 -6.45
N ARG A 49 27.64 5.74 -5.34
CA ARG A 49 28.37 4.47 -5.22
C ARG A 49 27.68 3.38 -6.03
N LEU A 50 27.87 3.41 -7.34
CA LEU A 50 27.24 2.49 -8.28
C LEU A 50 27.81 1.07 -8.15
N SER A 51 26.94 0.08 -8.25
CA SER A 51 27.35 -1.32 -8.33
C SER A 51 28.03 -1.63 -9.67
N LYS A 52 28.82 -2.72 -9.74
CA LYS A 52 29.43 -3.18 -11.00
C LYS A 52 28.42 -3.36 -12.15
N SER A 53 27.18 -3.73 -11.83
CA SER A 53 26.11 -3.88 -12.82
C SER A 53 25.73 -2.57 -13.52
N ALA A 54 26.02 -1.41 -12.93
CA ALA A 54 25.72 -0.11 -13.52
C ALA A 54 26.57 0.19 -14.77
N ALA A 55 27.68 -0.51 -14.97
CA ALA A 55 28.48 -0.41 -16.18
C ALA A 55 27.83 -1.10 -17.40
N GLY A 56 26.81 -1.94 -17.18
CA GLY A 56 26.07 -2.62 -18.25
C GLY A 56 25.03 -1.72 -18.91
N THR A 57 24.58 -2.11 -20.10
CA THR A 57 23.56 -1.34 -20.82
C THR A 57 22.18 -1.48 -20.16
N ALA A 58 21.32 -0.45 -20.29
CA ALA A 58 19.95 -0.50 -19.77
C ALA A 58 19.15 -1.69 -20.33
N THR A 59 19.42 -2.08 -21.58
CA THR A 59 18.86 -3.26 -22.26
C THR A 59 19.20 -4.60 -21.61
N GLU A 60 20.31 -4.67 -20.89
CA GLU A 60 20.81 -5.87 -20.21
C GLU A 60 20.45 -5.88 -18.72
N VAL A 61 20.60 -4.73 -18.05
CA VAL A 61 20.50 -4.61 -16.59
C VAL A 61 19.04 -4.49 -16.14
N LEU A 62 18.24 -3.63 -16.76
CA LEU A 62 16.86 -3.36 -16.33
C LEU A 62 15.97 -4.62 -16.34
N PRO A 63 16.02 -5.48 -17.38
CA PRO A 63 15.23 -6.72 -17.36
C PRO A 63 15.54 -7.60 -16.14
N ARG A 64 16.81 -7.74 -15.75
CA ARG A 64 17.21 -8.56 -14.58
C ARG A 64 16.65 -8.00 -13.28
N LEU A 65 16.73 -6.68 -13.09
CA LEU A 65 16.20 -6.01 -11.90
C LEU A 65 14.69 -6.14 -11.79
N ILE A 66 13.97 -5.99 -12.91
CA ILE A 66 12.51 -6.09 -12.94
C ILE A 66 12.06 -7.53 -12.73
N ASN A 67 12.77 -8.51 -13.30
CA ASN A 67 12.51 -9.93 -13.04
C ASN A 67 12.67 -10.27 -11.55
N HIS A 68 13.69 -9.73 -10.88
CA HIS A 68 13.83 -9.90 -9.43
C HIS A 68 12.60 -9.34 -8.67
N ARG A 69 12.13 -8.15 -9.04
CA ARG A 69 10.91 -7.55 -8.44
C ARG A 69 9.65 -8.36 -8.74
N ILE A 70 9.53 -8.94 -9.93
CA ILE A 70 8.39 -9.81 -10.29
C ILE A 70 8.41 -11.08 -9.43
N ARG A 71 9.58 -11.69 -9.19
CA ARG A 71 9.69 -12.83 -8.26
C ARG A 71 9.26 -12.46 -6.85
N ALA A 72 9.64 -11.28 -6.36
CA ALA A 72 9.21 -10.78 -5.06
C ALA A 72 7.67 -10.59 -5.00
N LEU A 73 7.06 -10.04 -6.05
CA LEU A 73 5.61 -9.95 -6.17
C LEU A 73 4.94 -11.32 -6.15
N LEU A 74 5.45 -12.29 -6.91
CA LEU A 74 4.91 -13.65 -6.91
C LEU A 74 5.06 -14.34 -5.55
N ALA A 75 6.14 -14.06 -4.81
CA ALA A 75 6.31 -14.55 -3.44
C ALA A 75 5.32 -13.91 -2.48
N ALA A 76 5.08 -12.60 -2.57
CA ALA A 76 4.06 -11.91 -1.78
C ALA A 76 2.66 -12.48 -2.06
N ILE A 77 2.31 -12.75 -3.33
CA ILE A 77 1.03 -13.36 -3.71
C ILE A 77 0.88 -14.73 -3.06
N ARG A 78 1.92 -15.58 -3.12
CA ARG A 78 1.89 -16.90 -2.46
C ARG A 78 1.71 -16.78 -0.96
N SER A 79 2.48 -15.90 -0.32
CA SER A 79 2.36 -15.65 1.13
C SER A 79 0.96 -15.20 1.52
N ALA A 80 0.32 -14.34 0.73
CA ALA A 80 -1.07 -13.93 0.98
C ALA A 80 -2.05 -15.10 0.83
N LEU A 81 -1.87 -15.97 -0.16
CA LEU A 81 -2.73 -17.16 -0.34
C LEU A 81 -2.59 -18.18 0.80
N GLU A 82 -1.43 -18.25 1.45
CA GLU A 82 -1.13 -19.21 2.52
C GLU A 82 -1.47 -18.68 3.92
N THR A 83 -1.72 -17.37 4.07
CA THR A 83 -1.97 -16.74 5.37
C THR A 83 -3.46 -16.78 5.71
N THR A 84 -3.83 -17.51 6.76
CA THR A 84 -5.24 -17.66 7.19
C THR A 84 -5.62 -16.76 8.37
N ASP A 85 -4.63 -16.26 9.13
CA ASP A 85 -4.85 -15.33 10.24
C ASP A 85 -5.26 -13.95 9.72
N PRO A 86 -6.43 -13.39 10.06
CA PRO A 86 -6.95 -12.19 9.41
C PRO A 86 -6.03 -10.95 9.49
N PRO A 87 -5.46 -10.59 10.65
CA PRO A 87 -4.54 -9.45 10.73
C PRO A 87 -3.27 -9.65 9.90
N ARG A 88 -2.69 -10.86 9.91
CA ARG A 88 -1.53 -11.18 9.08
C ARG A 88 -1.88 -11.22 7.60
N HIS A 89 -3.08 -11.66 7.26
CA HIS A 89 -3.58 -11.72 5.89
C HIS A 89 -3.73 -10.32 5.29
N ASP A 90 -4.34 -9.39 6.03
CA ASP A 90 -4.42 -7.97 5.65
C ASP A 90 -3.01 -7.39 5.39
N HIS A 91 -2.03 -7.78 6.21
CA HIS A 91 -0.64 -7.37 6.06
C HIS A 91 0.04 -8.01 4.83
N ALA A 92 -0.26 -9.28 4.53
CA ALA A 92 0.24 -9.97 3.35
C ALA A 92 -0.32 -9.35 2.05
N LEU A 93 -1.61 -9.01 2.03
CA LEU A 93 -2.23 -8.26 0.93
C LEU A 93 -1.60 -6.87 0.75
N HIS A 94 -1.21 -6.21 1.84
CA HIS A 94 -0.48 -4.94 1.78
C HIS A 94 0.89 -5.10 1.09
N GLU A 95 1.64 -6.16 1.41
CA GLU A 95 2.93 -6.44 0.76
C GLU A 95 2.75 -6.79 -0.74
N VAL A 96 1.66 -7.46 -1.12
CA VAL A 96 1.31 -7.66 -2.54
C VAL A 96 1.13 -6.32 -3.26
N ARG A 97 0.37 -5.38 -2.68
CA ARG A 97 0.16 -4.05 -3.26
C ARG A 97 1.48 -3.28 -3.39
N LYS A 98 2.32 -3.30 -2.35
CA LYS A 98 3.62 -2.62 -2.31
C LYS A 98 4.58 -3.17 -3.36
N THR A 99 4.68 -4.49 -3.48
CA THR A 99 5.51 -5.15 -4.49
C THR A 99 4.96 -4.92 -5.90
N ALA A 100 3.63 -4.91 -6.09
CA ALA A 100 3.01 -4.59 -7.38
C ALA A 100 3.34 -3.16 -7.83
N LYS A 101 3.26 -2.17 -6.92
CA LYS A 101 3.71 -0.80 -7.19
C LYS A 101 5.19 -0.76 -7.57
N ALA A 102 6.05 -1.47 -6.83
CA ALA A 102 7.48 -1.51 -7.10
C ALA A 102 7.81 -2.12 -8.48
N VAL A 103 7.07 -3.15 -8.92
CA VAL A 103 7.21 -3.71 -10.28
C VAL A 103 6.75 -2.71 -11.32
N ARG A 104 5.59 -2.06 -11.12
CA ARG A 104 5.06 -1.04 -12.05
C ARG A 104 6.05 0.10 -12.27
N ASP A 105 6.51 0.71 -11.19
CA ASP A 105 7.42 1.86 -11.22
C ASP A 105 8.76 1.47 -11.87
N GLY A 106 9.26 0.26 -11.61
CA GLY A 106 10.44 -0.27 -12.31
C GLY A 106 10.19 -0.56 -13.79
N ALA A 107 9.04 -1.12 -14.12
CA ALA A 107 8.65 -1.45 -15.50
C ALA A 107 8.47 -0.19 -16.36
N GLU A 108 8.04 0.94 -15.80
CA GLU A 108 7.95 2.21 -16.53
C GLU A 108 9.30 2.60 -17.16
N LEU A 109 10.43 2.31 -16.49
CA LEU A 109 11.78 2.54 -17.03
C LEU A 109 12.09 1.68 -18.27
N LEU A 110 11.47 0.50 -18.39
CA LEU A 110 11.63 -0.38 -19.56
C LEU A 110 10.77 0.03 -20.74
N LEU A 111 9.85 1.00 -20.62
CA LEU A 111 8.98 1.39 -21.74
C LEU A 111 9.79 1.98 -22.90
N ALA A 112 10.85 2.73 -22.59
CA ALA A 112 11.78 3.27 -23.58
C ALA A 112 12.56 2.20 -24.34
N VAL A 113 12.74 1.01 -23.74
CA VAL A 113 13.63 -0.04 -24.25
C VAL A 113 12.88 -1.23 -24.86
N ARG A 114 11.75 -1.64 -24.25
CA ARG A 114 10.96 -2.84 -24.64
C ARG A 114 9.44 -2.60 -24.55
N PRO A 115 8.86 -1.66 -25.33
CA PRO A 115 7.52 -1.13 -25.08
C PRO A 115 6.40 -2.17 -25.11
N LYS A 116 6.41 -3.11 -26.07
CA LYS A 116 5.26 -4.03 -26.29
C LYS A 116 4.96 -4.94 -25.09
N ARG A 117 5.98 -5.62 -24.55
CA ARG A 117 5.81 -6.52 -23.38
C ARG A 117 5.63 -5.72 -22.09
N THR A 118 6.38 -4.64 -21.94
CA THR A 118 6.35 -3.80 -20.74
C THR A 118 4.99 -3.15 -20.49
N ARG A 119 4.27 -2.70 -21.53
CA ARG A 119 2.90 -2.17 -21.35
C ARG A 119 1.96 -3.18 -20.69
N ARG A 120 2.04 -4.45 -21.08
CA ARG A 120 1.22 -5.53 -20.48
C ARG A 120 1.59 -5.78 -19.02
N LEU A 121 2.86 -5.65 -18.66
CA LEU A 121 3.33 -5.76 -17.28
C LEU A 121 2.84 -4.59 -16.42
N VAL A 122 2.98 -3.36 -16.91
CA VAL A 122 2.48 -2.14 -16.24
C VAL A 122 0.97 -2.22 -16.03
N GLN A 123 0.21 -2.64 -17.05
CA GLN A 123 -1.23 -2.80 -16.95
C GLN A 123 -1.62 -3.86 -15.91
N ALA A 124 -1.00 -5.05 -15.95
CA ALA A 124 -1.29 -6.13 -15.01
C ALA A 124 -1.01 -5.74 -13.56
N THR A 125 0.13 -5.09 -13.31
CA THR A 125 0.53 -4.65 -11.96
C THR A 125 -0.30 -3.48 -11.45
N THR A 126 -0.74 -2.60 -12.35
CA THR A 126 -1.70 -1.53 -12.04
C THR A 126 -3.03 -2.12 -11.59
N GLN A 127 -3.60 -3.06 -12.35
CA GLN A 127 -4.86 -3.73 -11.98
C GLN A 127 -4.77 -4.42 -10.62
N LEU A 128 -3.65 -5.09 -10.34
CA LEU A 128 -3.43 -5.77 -9.07
C LEU A 128 -3.32 -4.79 -7.88
N ARG A 129 -2.58 -3.70 -8.07
CA ARG A 129 -2.45 -2.64 -7.06
C ARG A 129 -3.79 -1.95 -6.79
N ASP A 130 -4.57 -1.71 -7.84
CA ASP A 130 -5.83 -0.98 -7.77
C ASP A 130 -6.97 -1.85 -7.21
N SER A 131 -6.97 -3.16 -7.46
CA SER A 131 -7.92 -4.07 -6.81
C SER A 131 -7.74 -4.12 -5.30
N LEU A 132 -6.52 -3.92 -4.82
CA LEU A 132 -6.17 -3.79 -3.41
C LEU A 132 -6.14 -2.31 -2.96
N GLY A 133 -6.61 -1.40 -3.82
CA GLY A 133 -6.72 0.02 -3.53
C GLY A 133 -7.76 0.27 -2.45
N GLY A 134 -7.35 0.95 -1.38
CA GLY A 134 -8.19 1.23 -0.23
C GLY A 134 -8.13 0.19 0.88
N GLN A 135 -7.67 -1.06 0.67
CA GLN A 135 -7.67 -2.10 1.71
C GLN A 135 -7.01 -1.63 3.02
N HIS A 136 -5.86 -0.97 2.91
CA HIS A 136 -5.16 -0.45 4.09
C HIS A 136 -5.95 0.67 4.79
N ASP A 137 -6.53 1.60 4.02
CA ASP A 137 -7.36 2.68 4.57
C ASP A 137 -8.59 2.11 5.29
N ARG A 138 -9.17 1.02 4.78
CA ARG A 138 -10.28 0.28 5.40
C ARG A 138 -9.84 -0.40 6.70
N VAL A 139 -8.66 -1.03 6.75
CA VAL A 139 -8.09 -1.59 7.99
C VAL A 139 -7.90 -0.50 9.04
N LEU A 140 -7.34 0.65 8.64
CA LEU A 140 -7.16 1.80 9.53
C LEU A 140 -8.52 2.37 9.99
N ALA A 141 -9.51 2.46 9.10
CA ALA A 141 -10.87 2.88 9.43
C ALA A 141 -11.51 1.93 10.46
N ARG A 142 -11.40 0.61 10.27
CA ARG A 142 -11.87 -0.40 11.22
C ARG A 142 -11.21 -0.28 12.59
N HIS A 143 -9.91 -0.03 12.63
CA HIS A 143 -9.18 0.21 13.89
C HIS A 143 -9.67 1.49 14.60
N SER A 144 -9.84 2.58 13.85
CA SER A 144 -10.40 3.83 14.36
C SER A 144 -11.83 3.68 14.88
N LEU A 145 -12.69 2.96 14.16
CA LEU A 145 -14.06 2.66 14.57
C LEU A 145 -14.10 1.84 15.86
N LYS A 146 -13.21 0.85 16.02
CA LYS A 146 -13.08 0.10 17.27
C LYS A 146 -12.67 0.98 18.45
N ARG A 147 -11.67 1.85 18.27
CA ARG A 147 -11.23 2.80 19.31
C ARG A 147 -12.37 3.74 19.71
N LEU A 148 -13.06 4.32 18.74
CA LEU A 148 -14.19 5.23 18.99
C LEU A 148 -15.38 4.53 19.65
N ALA A 149 -15.69 3.29 19.26
CA ALA A 149 -16.72 2.49 19.89
C ALA A 149 -16.39 2.22 21.37
N ALA A 150 -15.12 1.94 21.70
CA ALA A 150 -14.69 1.75 23.09
C ALA A 150 -14.87 3.04 23.91
N THR A 151 -14.50 4.21 23.37
CA THR A 151 -14.73 5.50 24.04
C THR A 151 -16.23 5.78 24.25
N ALA A 152 -17.07 5.50 23.24
CA ALA A 152 -18.51 5.67 23.33
C ALA A 152 -19.13 4.76 24.41
N PHE A 153 -18.71 3.48 24.45
CA PHE A 153 -19.14 2.52 25.46
C PHE A 153 -18.81 3.00 26.89
N LEU A 154 -17.57 3.46 27.10
CA LEU A 154 -17.13 4.00 28.40
C LEU A 154 -17.90 5.27 28.81
N SER A 155 -18.47 5.99 27.85
CA SER A 155 -19.31 7.18 28.08
C SER A 155 -20.80 6.84 28.24
N GLY A 156 -21.18 5.56 28.23
CA GLY A 156 -22.58 5.11 28.34
C GLY A 156 -23.42 5.33 27.08
N GLU A 157 -22.78 5.52 25.92
CA GLU A 157 -23.45 5.74 24.65
C GLU A 157 -23.69 4.45 23.85
N ASP A 158 -24.69 4.46 22.97
CA ASP A 158 -24.96 3.35 22.06
C ASP A 158 -23.83 3.15 21.03
N THR A 159 -23.29 1.94 20.97
CA THR A 159 -22.21 1.55 20.06
C THR A 159 -22.67 0.86 18.78
N PHE A 160 -23.98 0.57 18.63
CA PHE A 160 -24.51 -0.22 17.50
C PHE A 160 -24.12 0.37 16.14
N THR A 161 -24.17 1.69 16.00
CA THR A 161 -23.85 2.35 14.73
C THR A 161 -22.37 2.22 14.35
N TYR A 162 -21.43 2.21 15.32
CA TYR A 162 -20.01 1.93 15.04
C TYR A 162 -19.82 0.51 14.52
N GLY A 163 -20.54 -0.47 15.08
CA GLY A 163 -20.53 -1.85 14.62
C GLY A 163 -21.03 -1.98 13.17
N ARG A 164 -22.08 -1.23 12.80
CA ARG A 164 -22.58 -1.18 11.41
C ARG A 164 -21.56 -0.59 10.44
N LEU A 165 -20.90 0.50 10.83
CA LEU A 165 -19.82 1.09 10.01
C LEU A 165 -18.64 0.14 9.88
N TYR A 166 -18.24 -0.50 10.97
CA TYR A 166 -17.17 -1.49 10.96
C TYR A 166 -17.47 -2.63 9.99
N ARG A 167 -18.70 -3.14 9.99
CA ARG A 167 -19.15 -4.17 9.06
C ARG A 167 -19.12 -3.68 7.61
N ALA A 168 -19.60 -2.47 7.33
CA ALA A 168 -19.51 -1.90 5.99
C ALA A 168 -18.06 -1.83 5.48
N GLU A 169 -17.11 -1.43 6.32
CA GLU A 169 -15.68 -1.44 5.99
C GLU A 169 -15.14 -2.85 5.73
N GLN A 170 -15.66 -3.89 6.40
CA GLN A 170 -15.32 -5.29 6.11
C GLN A 170 -15.86 -5.73 4.75
N ASP A 171 -17.12 -5.45 4.44
CA ASP A 171 -17.76 -5.84 3.18
C ASP A 171 -16.99 -5.22 1.98
N PHE A 172 -16.55 -3.96 2.09
CA PHE A 172 -15.68 -3.34 1.08
C PHE A 172 -14.33 -4.04 0.91
N GLY A 173 -13.75 -4.53 2.00
CA GLY A 173 -12.50 -5.29 1.97
C GLY A 173 -12.65 -6.65 1.31
N GLU A 174 -13.73 -7.36 1.62
CA GLU A 174 -14.08 -8.64 0.99
C GLU A 174 -14.31 -8.47 -0.53
N ASP A 175 -14.94 -7.38 -0.95
CA ASP A 175 -15.12 -7.05 -2.38
C ASP A 175 -13.80 -6.74 -3.10
N ALA A 176 -12.88 -6.06 -2.42
CA ALA A 176 -11.54 -5.77 -2.95
C ALA A 176 -10.72 -7.06 -3.09
N GLU A 177 -10.78 -7.93 -2.08
CA GLU A 177 -10.13 -9.22 -2.07
C GLU A 177 -10.70 -10.16 -3.14
N SER A 178 -12.03 -10.23 -3.31
CA SER A 178 -12.67 -11.02 -4.36
C SER A 178 -12.21 -10.59 -5.76
N ARG A 179 -12.04 -9.28 -6.00
CA ARG A 179 -11.48 -8.74 -7.24
C ARG A 179 -10.02 -9.14 -7.41
N TYR A 180 -9.22 -9.02 -6.35
CA TYR A 180 -7.83 -9.46 -6.32
C TYR A 180 -7.70 -10.96 -6.64
N GLU A 181 -8.48 -11.83 -6.00
CA GLU A 181 -8.49 -13.27 -6.23
C GLU A 181 -8.78 -13.61 -7.70
N LYS A 182 -9.80 -12.97 -8.30
CA LYS A 182 -10.14 -13.16 -9.71
C LYS A 182 -8.98 -12.77 -10.63
N LEU A 183 -8.24 -11.70 -10.30
CA LEU A 183 -7.06 -11.27 -11.06
C LEU A 183 -5.90 -12.26 -10.93
N ILE A 184 -5.59 -12.73 -9.73
CA ILE A 184 -4.48 -13.68 -9.53
C ILE A 184 -4.81 -15.07 -10.07
N ARG A 185 -6.06 -15.53 -10.10
CA ARG A 185 -6.42 -16.78 -10.82
C ARG A 185 -6.05 -16.71 -12.30
N ARG A 186 -5.99 -15.50 -12.85
CA ARG A 186 -5.59 -15.21 -14.21
C ARG A 186 -4.20 -14.58 -14.29
N ILE A 187 -3.23 -14.96 -13.41
CA ILE A 187 -1.86 -14.39 -13.39
C ILE A 187 -1.40 -14.19 -14.84
N PRO A 188 -1.29 -12.94 -15.32
CA PRO A 188 -0.99 -12.67 -16.71
C PRO A 188 0.32 -13.35 -17.10
N LYS A 189 0.39 -13.89 -18.33
CA LYS A 189 1.64 -14.50 -18.84
C LYS A 189 2.82 -13.54 -18.72
N SER A 190 2.60 -12.22 -18.75
CA SER A 190 3.61 -11.18 -18.52
C SER A 190 4.26 -11.23 -17.13
N LEU A 191 3.58 -11.72 -16.10
CA LEU A 191 4.15 -11.94 -14.76
C LEU A 191 4.86 -13.29 -14.63
N ARG A 192 4.52 -14.29 -15.48
CA ARG A 192 5.13 -15.64 -15.45
C ARG A 192 6.36 -15.78 -16.34
N GLN A 193 6.49 -14.96 -17.38
CA GLN A 193 7.54 -15.05 -18.40
C GLN A 193 8.70 -14.06 -18.18
N ALA A 194 8.85 -13.56 -16.96
CA ALA A 194 9.87 -12.62 -16.55
C ALA A 194 11.12 -13.36 -16.04
#